data_AF-A0A931FGL8-F1
#
_entry.id   AF-A0A931FGL8-F1
#
_cell.length_a   1.000
_cell.length_b   1.000
_cell.length_c   1.000
_cell.angle_alpha   90.00
_cell.angle_beta   90.00
_cell.angle_gamma   90.00
#
_symmetry.space_group_name_H-M   'P 1'
#
loop_
_entity.id
_entity.type
_entity.pdbx_description
1 polymer ?
#
loop_
_entity_poly.entity_id
_entity_poly.type
_entity_poly.pdbx_seq_one_letter_code
_entity_poly.pdbx_strand_id
1 'polypeptide(L)'
;MPSIFSRIVSGELPAYKVAEDGRHLAFLDITPLVEGHVLVIPKKEVDYIFDLPADELAALHVFAQRVAKGLKAAVPCKRVGVAVIGLEVPHAHIHLIPMQTVQDINFTNPKIKVPEARMQELATAIAAKVDGGSGLEEAKGTTKGGGAPVPPELQKQVAGLHFLSESDAPLEAVAYAAPGGELSNAALLKLLGEPADAKVETVELTQFLRNHTADDGVLNDVALANRYKALQMYMKQELDGAQVYRVGKGPQIHAYALGRTMDGTLAGFKTVLTET
;
A
#
# COMPACT_ATOMS: atom_id res chain seq x y z
N MET A 1 13.11 21.10 -0.34
CA MET A 1 12.07 20.34 -1.06
C MET A 1 12.16 18.91 -0.56
N PRO A 2 11.03 18.23 -0.28
CA PRO A 2 11.07 16.83 0.12
C PRO A 2 11.66 16.00 -1.01
N SER A 3 12.58 15.09 -0.69
CA SER A 3 13.14 14.16 -1.68
C SER A 3 12.06 13.24 -2.26
N ILE A 4 12.34 12.62 -3.41
CA ILE A 4 11.42 11.62 -4.00
C ILE A 4 11.12 10.47 -3.04
N PHE A 5 12.07 10.11 -2.17
CA PHE A 5 11.88 9.10 -1.14
C PHE A 5 10.96 9.59 -0.02
N SER A 6 11.02 10.86 0.36
CA SER A 6 10.05 11.43 1.32
C SER A 6 8.62 11.36 0.79
N ARG A 7 8.44 11.54 -0.52
CA ARG A 7 7.13 11.38 -1.21
C ARG A 7 6.69 9.91 -1.28
N ILE A 8 7.60 8.95 -1.37
CA ILE A 8 7.29 7.52 -1.24
C ILE A 8 6.89 7.18 0.21
N VAL A 9 7.62 7.72 1.19
CA VAL A 9 7.35 7.51 2.63
C VAL A 9 5.99 8.08 3.03
N SER A 10 5.60 9.24 2.49
CA SER A 10 4.27 9.82 2.72
C SER A 10 3.14 9.14 1.94
N GLY A 11 3.47 8.20 1.05
CA GLY A 11 2.49 7.53 0.18
C GLY A 11 2.02 8.37 -1.01
N GLU A 12 2.63 9.53 -1.26
CA GLU A 12 2.33 10.37 -2.44
C GLU A 12 2.79 9.70 -3.75
N LEU A 13 3.88 8.93 -3.70
CA LEU A 13 4.37 8.14 -4.83
C LEU A 13 4.29 6.63 -4.53
N PRO A 14 3.85 5.80 -5.50
CA PRO A 14 3.83 4.37 -5.32
C PRO A 14 5.25 3.80 -5.28
N ALA A 15 5.42 2.67 -4.60
CA ALA A 15 6.66 1.92 -4.59
C ALA A 15 6.40 0.43 -4.42
N TYR A 16 7.26 -0.39 -5.02
CA TYR A 16 7.28 -1.84 -4.82
C TYR A 16 7.93 -2.17 -3.48
N LYS A 17 7.20 -1.95 -2.40
CA LYS A 17 7.70 -2.12 -1.02
C LYS A 17 8.04 -3.59 -0.75
N VAL A 18 9.15 -3.82 -0.06
CA VAL A 18 9.63 -5.15 0.34
C VAL A 18 9.92 -5.27 1.83
N ALA A 19 10.14 -4.15 2.52
CA ALA A 19 10.21 -4.08 3.98
C ALA A 19 9.80 -2.71 4.53
N GLU A 20 9.25 -2.64 5.74
CA GLU A 20 8.85 -1.40 6.42
C GLU A 20 8.80 -1.68 7.93
N ASP A 21 9.21 -0.72 8.73
CA ASP A 21 8.95 -0.69 10.18
C ASP A 21 8.58 0.75 10.59
N GLY A 22 8.56 1.04 11.91
CA GLY A 22 8.24 2.38 12.39
C GLY A 22 9.23 3.48 11.96
N ARG A 23 10.46 3.11 11.57
CA ARG A 23 11.57 4.04 11.26
C ARG A 23 12.16 3.88 9.87
N HIS A 24 11.96 2.76 9.19
CA HIS A 24 12.63 2.43 7.93
C HIS A 24 11.66 1.92 6.87
N LEU A 25 12.07 2.03 5.62
CA LEU A 25 11.37 1.50 4.46
C LEU A 25 12.38 0.88 3.49
N ALA A 26 12.02 -0.22 2.86
CA ALA A 26 12.76 -0.81 1.75
C ALA A 26 11.82 -1.13 0.59
N PHE A 27 12.27 -0.85 -0.63
CA PHE A 27 11.49 -1.03 -1.86
C PHE A 27 12.40 -1.28 -3.05
N LEU A 28 11.87 -1.85 -4.13
CA LEU A 28 12.65 -2.06 -5.35
C LEU A 28 12.97 -0.74 -6.04
N ASP A 29 14.20 -0.63 -6.53
CA ASP A 29 14.64 0.45 -7.42
C ASP A 29 13.93 0.31 -8.79
N ILE A 30 13.31 1.38 -9.27
CA ILE A 30 12.65 1.41 -10.60
C ILE A 30 13.65 1.53 -11.76
N THR A 31 14.92 1.84 -11.45
CA THR A 31 16.06 1.90 -12.37
C THR A 31 17.16 0.89 -11.99
N PRO A 32 16.83 -0.41 -11.89
CA PRO A 32 17.71 -1.39 -11.27
C PRO A 32 18.95 -1.73 -12.10
N LEU A 33 20.05 -2.08 -11.42
CA LEU A 33 21.21 -2.71 -12.07
C LEU A 33 20.94 -4.17 -12.46
N VAL A 34 20.21 -4.89 -11.60
CA VAL A 34 19.81 -6.29 -11.77
C VAL A 34 18.43 -6.49 -11.13
N GLU A 35 17.71 -7.55 -11.52
CA GLU A 35 16.45 -7.90 -10.86
C GLU A 35 16.62 -8.08 -9.36
N GLY A 36 15.74 -7.44 -8.57
CA GLY A 36 15.80 -7.49 -7.11
C GLY A 36 16.72 -6.44 -6.47
N HIS A 37 17.19 -5.44 -7.22
CA HIS A 37 17.86 -4.27 -6.63
C HIS A 37 16.90 -3.54 -5.67
N VAL A 38 17.23 -3.51 -4.38
CA VAL A 38 16.43 -2.90 -3.32
C VAL A 38 17.14 -1.68 -2.76
N LEU A 39 16.39 -0.63 -2.49
CA LEU A 39 16.81 0.54 -1.72
C LEU A 39 16.27 0.42 -0.30
N VAL A 40 17.11 0.73 0.69
CA VAL A 40 16.75 0.75 2.11
C VAL A 40 16.98 2.14 2.66
N ILE A 41 15.95 2.76 3.21
CA ILE A 41 15.94 4.16 3.65
C ILE A 41 15.44 4.31 5.09
N PRO A 42 15.89 5.32 5.84
CA PRO A 42 15.14 5.82 6.98
C PRO A 42 13.88 6.53 6.48
N LYS A 43 12.82 6.58 7.30
CA LYS A 43 11.62 7.39 7.02
C LYS A 43 11.88 8.87 7.29
N LYS A 44 12.80 9.16 8.21
CA LYS A 44 13.26 10.52 8.51
C LYS A 44 14.23 10.94 7.42
N GLU A 45 13.88 12.01 6.71
CA GLU A 45 14.75 12.60 5.69
C GLU A 45 16.02 13.17 6.31
N VAL A 46 17.14 12.52 5.98
CA VAL A 46 18.50 12.96 6.23
C VAL A 46 19.26 12.72 4.93
N ASP A 47 19.92 13.73 4.39
CA ASP A 47 20.51 13.68 3.04
C ASP A 47 21.56 12.57 2.91
N TYR A 48 22.61 12.63 3.74
CA TYR A 48 23.74 11.72 3.65
C TYR A 48 23.79 10.73 4.82
N ILE A 49 24.20 9.48 4.53
CA ILE A 49 24.14 8.40 5.52
C ILE A 49 25.00 8.67 6.76
N PHE A 50 26.12 9.38 6.61
CA PHE A 50 27.03 9.66 7.72
C PHE A 50 26.62 10.88 8.55
N ASP A 51 25.55 11.58 8.13
CA ASP A 51 24.92 12.62 8.94
C ASP A 51 23.82 12.04 9.87
N LEU A 52 23.52 10.74 9.73
CA LEU A 52 22.62 10.04 10.65
C LEU A 52 23.25 9.94 12.05
N PRO A 53 22.46 10.14 13.12
CA PRO A 53 22.86 9.75 14.47
C PRO A 53 23.32 8.29 14.54
N ALA A 54 24.28 7.98 15.41
CA ALA A 54 24.91 6.66 15.46
C ALA A 54 23.91 5.51 15.69
N ASP A 55 22.88 5.75 16.50
CA ASP A 55 21.80 4.81 16.77
C ASP A 55 20.86 4.60 15.57
N GLU A 56 20.57 5.66 14.82
CA GLU A 56 19.80 5.58 13.56
C GLU A 56 20.59 4.90 12.45
N LEU A 57 21.89 5.21 12.31
CA LEU A 57 22.78 4.54 11.36
C LEU A 57 22.88 3.03 11.63
N ALA A 58 23.03 2.64 12.90
CA ALA A 58 23.07 1.25 13.31
C ALA A 58 21.74 0.55 13.05
N ALA A 59 20.62 1.20 13.38
CA ALA A 59 19.29 0.66 13.14
C ALA A 59 19.00 0.43 11.66
N LEU A 60 19.41 1.37 10.80
CA LEU A 60 19.28 1.25 9.34
C LEU A 60 20.05 0.04 8.81
N HIS A 61 21.26 -0.21 9.29
CA HIS A 61 22.06 -1.37 8.90
C HIS A 61 21.50 -2.70 9.41
N VAL A 62 20.94 -2.73 10.63
CA VAL A 62 20.24 -3.92 11.15
C VAL A 62 19.01 -4.23 10.30
N PHE A 63 18.23 -3.21 9.94
CA PHE A 63 17.10 -3.35 9.04
C PHE A 63 17.55 -3.81 7.64
N ALA A 64 18.60 -3.22 7.06
CA ALA A 64 19.17 -3.65 5.78
C ALA A 64 19.66 -5.12 5.81
N GLN A 65 20.27 -5.57 6.91
CA GLN A 65 20.68 -6.98 7.07
C GLN A 65 19.47 -7.91 6.98
N ARG A 66 18.36 -7.55 7.62
CA ARG A 66 17.10 -8.31 7.60
C ARG A 66 16.54 -8.40 6.18
N VAL A 67 16.50 -7.28 5.47
CA VAL A 67 16.04 -7.23 4.06
C VAL A 67 16.96 -8.05 3.15
N ALA A 68 18.28 -7.96 3.32
CA ALA A 68 19.25 -8.70 2.51
C ALA A 68 19.08 -10.23 2.65
N LYS A 69 18.72 -10.72 3.85
CA LYS A 69 18.40 -12.15 4.07
C LYS A 69 17.17 -12.59 3.28
N GLY A 70 16.10 -11.79 3.32
CA GLY A 70 14.89 -12.06 2.55
C GLY A 70 15.12 -11.99 1.04
N LEU A 71 15.83 -10.97 0.58
CA LEU A 71 16.23 -10.81 -0.82
C LEU A 71 17.00 -12.02 -1.33
N LYS A 72 18.00 -12.48 -0.59
CA LYS A 72 18.81 -13.65 -0.97
C LYS A 72 17.99 -14.94 -1.04
N ALA A 73 16.95 -15.07 -0.21
CA ALA A 73 16.07 -16.23 -0.21
C ALA A 73 15.05 -16.22 -1.36
N ALA A 74 14.67 -15.03 -1.84
CA ALA A 74 13.68 -14.86 -2.91
C ALA A 74 14.30 -14.78 -4.31
N VAL A 75 15.48 -14.16 -4.44
CA VAL A 75 16.15 -13.91 -5.73
C VAL A 75 17.44 -14.71 -5.80
N PRO A 76 17.58 -15.66 -6.75
CA PRO A 76 18.78 -16.47 -6.88
C PRO A 76 20.05 -15.63 -7.06
N CYS A 77 20.93 -15.64 -6.07
CA CYS A 77 22.22 -14.93 -6.08
C CYS A 77 23.27 -15.62 -5.21
N LYS A 78 24.56 -15.38 -5.49
CA LYS A 78 25.67 -15.91 -4.66
C LYS A 78 25.83 -15.09 -3.38
N ARG A 79 25.68 -13.77 -3.50
CA ARG A 79 25.81 -12.77 -2.43
C ARG A 79 24.86 -11.60 -2.69
N VAL A 80 24.52 -10.87 -1.63
CA VAL A 80 23.91 -9.55 -1.74
C VAL A 80 25.01 -8.53 -1.47
N GLY A 81 25.26 -7.65 -2.44
CA GLY A 81 26.18 -6.52 -2.32
C GLY A 81 25.51 -5.37 -1.59
N VAL A 82 26.32 -4.60 -0.87
CA VAL A 82 25.89 -3.38 -0.17
C VAL A 82 26.69 -2.22 -0.76
N ALA A 83 26.00 -1.15 -1.18
CA ALA A 83 26.64 0.09 -1.59
C ALA A 83 25.89 1.29 -1.02
N VAL A 84 26.63 2.36 -0.74
CA VAL A 84 26.08 3.67 -0.41
C VAL A 84 26.78 4.69 -1.29
N ILE A 85 26.01 5.40 -2.11
CA ILE A 85 26.53 6.35 -3.10
C ILE A 85 26.03 7.77 -2.78
N GLY A 86 24.71 7.97 -2.70
CA GLY A 86 24.10 9.23 -2.25
C GLY A 86 24.17 10.39 -3.26
N LEU A 87 24.56 10.15 -4.51
CA LEU A 87 24.72 11.21 -5.53
C LEU A 87 23.44 11.50 -6.34
N GLU A 88 22.50 10.55 -6.39
CA GLU A 88 21.31 10.64 -7.25
C GLU A 88 20.11 11.24 -6.49
N VAL A 89 19.84 10.72 -5.29
CA VAL A 89 18.73 11.17 -4.43
C VAL A 89 19.28 11.64 -3.08
N PRO A 90 19.02 12.91 -2.68
CA PRO A 90 19.54 13.49 -1.44
C PRO A 90 18.72 13.05 -0.22
N HIS A 91 18.74 11.75 0.06
CA HIS A 91 18.11 11.10 1.20
C HIS A 91 18.83 9.79 1.44
N ALA A 92 19.41 9.59 2.62
CA ALA A 92 20.23 8.45 3.00
C ALA A 92 19.60 7.12 2.58
N HIS A 93 20.34 6.34 1.79
CA HIS A 93 19.86 5.06 1.31
C HIS A 93 21.00 4.06 1.15
N ILE A 94 20.70 2.80 1.44
CA ILE A 94 21.57 1.66 1.22
C ILE A 94 21.03 0.88 0.02
N HIS A 95 21.90 0.62 -0.95
CA HIS A 95 21.62 -0.29 -2.06
C HIS A 95 21.90 -1.74 -1.63
N LEU A 96 20.94 -2.62 -1.85
CA LEU A 96 21.07 -4.07 -1.72
C LEU A 96 20.92 -4.70 -3.10
N ILE A 97 21.99 -5.31 -3.61
CA ILE A 97 22.07 -5.79 -4.99
C ILE A 97 22.34 -7.30 -4.99
N PRO A 98 21.45 -8.15 -5.53
CA PRO A 98 21.70 -9.59 -5.63
C PRO A 98 22.72 -9.88 -6.74
N MET A 99 23.89 -10.41 -6.38
CA MET A 99 25.04 -10.56 -7.28
C MET A 99 25.36 -12.02 -7.61
N GLN A 100 25.68 -12.27 -8.88
CA GLN A 100 26.34 -13.45 -9.42
C GLN A 100 27.84 -13.20 -9.67
N THR A 101 28.19 -11.96 -10.00
CA THR A 101 29.56 -11.47 -10.24
C THR A 101 29.76 -10.09 -9.62
N VAL A 102 31.01 -9.64 -9.50
CA VAL A 102 31.33 -8.29 -9.00
C VAL A 102 30.84 -7.19 -9.95
N GLN A 103 30.66 -7.50 -11.24
CA GLN A 103 30.18 -6.50 -12.21
C GLN A 103 28.72 -6.10 -11.98
N ASP A 104 27.94 -6.91 -11.27
CA ASP A 104 26.51 -6.67 -11.05
C ASP A 104 26.25 -5.44 -10.16
N ILE A 105 27.22 -5.02 -9.34
CA ILE A 105 27.16 -3.80 -8.50
C ILE A 105 27.86 -2.60 -9.14
N ASN A 106 28.22 -2.68 -10.43
CA ASN A 106 28.82 -1.56 -11.11
C ASN A 106 27.74 -0.56 -11.56
N PHE A 107 27.68 0.59 -10.89
CA PHE A 107 26.69 1.65 -11.16
C PHE A 107 26.85 2.32 -12.54
N THR A 108 27.98 2.11 -13.22
CA THR A 108 28.18 2.57 -14.61
C THR A 108 27.52 1.66 -15.65
N ASN A 109 27.03 0.48 -15.25
CA ASN A 109 26.32 -0.40 -16.18
C ASN A 109 24.98 0.22 -16.61
N PRO A 110 24.49 -0.12 -17.81
CA PRO A 110 23.14 0.24 -18.21
C PRO A 110 22.12 -0.30 -17.20
N LYS A 111 21.16 0.53 -16.80
CA LYS A 111 20.03 0.08 -15.97
C LYS A 111 19.13 -0.83 -16.81
N ILE A 112 18.65 -1.91 -16.23
CA ILE A 112 17.74 -2.82 -16.93
C ILE A 112 16.30 -2.34 -16.80
N LYS A 113 15.45 -2.71 -17.76
CA LYS A 113 13.99 -2.50 -17.66
C LYS A 113 13.33 -3.78 -17.18
N VAL A 114 12.59 -3.69 -16.09
CA VAL A 114 11.81 -4.80 -15.54
C VAL A 114 10.33 -4.46 -15.68
N PRO A 115 9.50 -5.33 -16.29
CA PRO A 115 8.07 -5.10 -16.38
C PRO A 115 7.41 -4.96 -15.00
N GLU A 116 6.37 -4.14 -14.90
CA GLU A 116 5.64 -3.89 -13.65
C GLU A 116 5.14 -5.19 -12.97
N ALA A 117 4.55 -6.11 -13.75
CA ALA A 117 4.14 -7.41 -13.23
C ALA A 117 5.30 -8.16 -12.56
N ARG A 118 6.49 -8.11 -13.16
CA ARG A 118 7.69 -8.75 -12.62
C ARG A 118 8.23 -8.02 -11.39
N MET A 119 8.15 -6.69 -11.35
CA MET A 119 8.48 -5.90 -10.15
C MET A 119 7.57 -6.28 -8.98
N GLN A 120 6.27 -6.43 -9.23
CA GLN A 120 5.30 -6.83 -8.21
C GLN A 120 5.54 -8.25 -7.69
N GLU A 121 5.85 -9.20 -8.59
CA GLU A 121 6.24 -10.57 -8.22
C GLU A 121 7.48 -10.58 -7.33
N LEU A 122 8.54 -9.86 -7.73
CA LEU A 122 9.79 -9.77 -6.98
C LEU A 122 9.56 -9.17 -5.60
N ALA A 123 8.80 -8.07 -5.51
CA ALA A 123 8.52 -7.42 -4.25
C ALA A 123 7.77 -8.35 -3.28
N THR A 124 6.75 -9.05 -3.79
CA THR A 124 5.97 -10.03 -3.03
C THR A 124 6.85 -11.19 -2.56
N ALA A 125 7.69 -11.73 -3.44
CA ALA A 125 8.58 -12.84 -3.12
C ALA A 125 9.62 -12.45 -2.05
N ILE A 126 10.20 -11.24 -2.14
CA ILE A 126 11.17 -10.74 -1.16
C ILE A 126 10.48 -10.50 0.17
N ALA A 127 9.35 -9.79 0.19
CA ALA A 127 8.60 -9.48 1.41
C ALA A 127 8.22 -10.75 2.20
N ALA A 128 7.81 -11.82 1.50
CA ALA A 128 7.50 -13.11 2.11
C ALA A 128 8.69 -13.82 2.79
N LYS A 129 9.92 -13.33 2.58
CA LYS A 129 11.15 -13.91 3.14
C LYS A 129 11.87 -13.00 4.14
N VAL A 130 11.39 -11.78 4.37
CA VAL A 130 11.99 -10.85 5.36
C VAL A 130 11.43 -11.15 6.75
N ASP A 131 12.30 -11.49 7.70
CA ASP A 131 11.91 -11.77 9.09
C ASP A 131 11.26 -10.54 9.76
N GLY A 132 10.19 -10.76 10.52
CA GLY A 132 9.37 -9.66 11.07
C GLY A 132 8.52 -8.95 10.01
N GLY A 133 8.46 -9.52 8.81
CA GLY A 133 7.71 -9.01 7.68
C GLY A 133 8.21 -7.65 7.23
N SER A 134 7.54 -7.15 6.22
CA SER A 134 7.76 -5.83 5.71
C SER A 134 6.94 -4.76 6.43
N GLY A 135 6.28 -5.08 7.54
CA GLY A 135 5.10 -4.29 7.96
C GLY A 135 3.96 -4.34 6.92
N LEU A 136 4.25 -4.70 5.67
CA LEU A 136 3.33 -5.32 4.75
C LEU A 136 3.14 -6.74 5.28
N GLU A 137 1.96 -6.97 5.84
CA GLU A 137 1.29 -8.19 5.45
C GLU A 137 1.43 -8.32 3.93
N GLU A 138 1.58 -9.56 3.44
CA GLU A 138 1.47 -9.93 2.03
C GLU A 138 0.71 -8.87 1.20
N ALA A 139 1.05 -8.73 -0.09
CA ALA A 139 -0.03 -8.57 -1.06
C ALA A 139 -0.95 -9.83 -1.01
N LYS A 140 -1.55 -10.09 0.15
CA LYS A 140 -2.91 -10.52 0.34
C LYS A 140 -3.67 -9.46 -0.45
N GLY A 141 -4.26 -9.80 -1.59
CA GLY A 141 -5.32 -10.78 -1.53
C GLY A 141 -6.17 -10.41 -0.31
N THR A 142 -6.86 -9.27 -0.37
CA THR A 142 -7.66 -8.70 0.72
C THR A 142 -6.83 -8.25 1.91
N THR A 143 -6.96 -6.99 2.30
CA THR A 143 -6.98 -6.76 3.73
C THR A 143 -8.02 -7.71 4.32
N LYS A 144 -7.60 -8.62 5.20
CA LYS A 144 -8.49 -9.06 6.28
C LYS A 144 -8.69 -7.87 7.21
N GLY A 145 -9.29 -6.81 6.66
CA GLY A 145 -10.27 -6.09 7.41
C GLY A 145 -11.38 -7.10 7.67
N GLY A 146 -11.31 -7.72 8.86
CA GLY A 146 -12.36 -8.53 9.40
C GLY A 146 -12.20 -10.04 9.22
N GLY A 147 -12.49 -10.80 10.29
CA GLY A 147 -12.35 -12.26 10.31
C GLY A 147 -13.31 -13.04 9.39
N ALA A 148 -14.00 -12.40 8.43
CA ALA A 148 -15.03 -13.01 7.60
C ALA A 148 -14.61 -13.10 6.11
N PRO A 149 -15.08 -14.11 5.35
CA PRO A 149 -14.84 -14.21 3.91
C PRO A 149 -15.51 -13.07 3.14
N VAL A 150 -14.80 -12.45 2.20
CA VAL A 150 -15.37 -11.46 1.28
C VAL A 150 -16.30 -12.14 0.26
N PRO A 151 -17.52 -11.61 0.02
CA PRO A 151 -18.39 -12.13 -1.02
C PRO A 151 -17.71 -12.14 -2.42
N PRO A 152 -17.73 -13.26 -3.17
CA PRO A 152 -17.03 -13.35 -4.46
C PRO A 152 -17.48 -12.32 -5.49
N GLU A 153 -18.78 -12.01 -5.54
CA GLU A 153 -19.32 -11.03 -6.48
C GLU A 153 -18.83 -9.61 -6.14
N LEU A 154 -18.78 -9.24 -4.85
CA LEU A 154 -18.19 -7.98 -4.40
C LEU A 154 -16.72 -7.85 -4.82
N GLN A 155 -15.94 -8.92 -4.66
CA GLN A 155 -14.54 -8.93 -5.07
C GLN A 155 -14.36 -8.69 -6.58
N LYS A 156 -15.25 -9.27 -7.39
CA LYS A 156 -15.27 -9.06 -8.85
C LYS A 156 -15.66 -7.64 -9.23
N GLN A 157 -16.65 -7.04 -8.56
CA GLN A 157 -17.10 -5.68 -8.85
C GLN A 157 -16.00 -4.65 -8.55
N VAL A 158 -15.24 -4.86 -7.47
CA VAL A 158 -14.18 -3.95 -7.00
C VAL A 158 -12.87 -4.10 -7.80
N ALA A 159 -12.59 -5.28 -8.35
CA ALA A 159 -11.29 -5.62 -8.95
C ALA A 159 -10.79 -4.59 -9.98
N GLY A 160 -9.69 -3.90 -9.70
CA GLY A 160 -9.06 -2.94 -10.61
C GLY A 160 -9.78 -1.58 -10.72
N LEU A 161 -10.71 -1.27 -9.82
CA LEU A 161 -11.24 0.09 -9.67
C LEU A 161 -10.30 0.93 -8.80
N HIS A 162 -10.14 2.20 -9.17
CA HIS A 162 -9.41 3.21 -8.40
C HIS A 162 -10.31 4.40 -8.14
N PHE A 163 -10.34 4.86 -6.89
CA PHE A 163 -11.04 6.05 -6.45
C PHE A 163 -10.20 7.28 -6.76
N LEU A 164 -10.62 7.99 -7.81
CA LEU A 164 -10.04 9.28 -8.17
C LEU A 164 -10.53 10.39 -7.22
N SER A 165 -9.61 10.89 -6.40
CA SER A 165 -9.76 12.08 -5.54
C SER A 165 -8.74 13.15 -5.96
N GLU A 166 -8.02 13.79 -5.03
CA GLU A 166 -6.79 14.51 -5.40
C GLU A 166 -5.64 13.57 -5.79
N SER A 167 -5.67 12.32 -5.28
CA SER A 167 -4.82 11.22 -5.73
C SER A 167 -5.66 10.00 -6.09
N ASP A 168 -5.09 9.11 -6.91
CA ASP A 168 -5.68 7.81 -7.22
C ASP A 168 -5.36 6.78 -6.14
N ALA A 169 -6.37 6.13 -5.59
CA ALA A 169 -6.22 5.03 -4.64
C ALA A 169 -7.07 3.83 -5.07
N PRO A 170 -6.58 2.57 -4.98
CA PRO A 170 -7.38 1.41 -5.34
C PRO A 170 -8.60 1.27 -4.42
N LEU A 171 -9.67 0.64 -4.93
CA LEU A 171 -10.72 0.08 -4.08
C LEU A 171 -10.32 -1.35 -3.68
N GLU A 172 -10.47 -1.66 -2.41
CA GLU A 172 -10.24 -3.00 -1.87
C GLU A 172 -11.53 -3.57 -1.28
N ALA A 173 -11.92 -4.76 -1.70
CA ALA A 173 -13.06 -5.45 -1.13
C ALA A 173 -12.72 -6.00 0.27
N VAL A 174 -13.61 -5.79 1.23
CA VAL A 174 -13.41 -6.11 2.66
C VAL A 174 -14.66 -6.71 3.29
N ALA A 175 -14.50 -7.55 4.33
CA ALA A 175 -15.60 -8.18 5.05
C ALA A 175 -15.26 -8.49 6.51
N TYR A 176 -16.12 -8.04 7.41
CA TYR A 176 -15.91 -8.07 8.85
C TYR A 176 -16.99 -8.86 9.58
N ALA A 177 -16.54 -9.77 10.44
CA ALA A 177 -17.39 -10.40 11.44
C ALA A 177 -17.87 -9.32 12.43
N ALA A 178 -19.07 -8.79 12.20
CA ALA A 178 -19.63 -7.72 13.00
C ALA A 178 -20.63 -8.28 14.02
N PRO A 179 -20.66 -7.74 15.26
CA PRO A 179 -21.74 -8.04 16.20
C PRO A 179 -23.09 -7.61 15.60
N GLY A 180 -24.16 -8.33 15.94
CA GLY A 180 -25.52 -7.97 15.53
C GLY A 180 -25.97 -6.65 16.19
N GLY A 181 -26.76 -5.85 15.48
CA GLY A 181 -27.30 -4.57 15.97
C GLY A 181 -26.57 -3.32 15.42
N GLU A 182 -26.83 -2.16 16.02
CA GLU A 182 -26.16 -0.91 15.62
C GLU A 182 -24.67 -0.92 16.04
N LEU A 183 -23.78 -0.57 15.11
CA LEU A 183 -22.35 -0.43 15.36
C LEU A 183 -22.07 0.98 15.87
N SER A 184 -21.64 1.09 17.14
CA SER A 184 -21.09 2.35 17.64
C SER A 184 -19.77 2.69 16.96
N ASN A 185 -19.42 3.98 16.88
CA ASN A 185 -18.14 4.41 16.27
C ASN A 185 -16.93 3.73 16.93
N ALA A 186 -16.93 3.55 18.25
CA ALA A 186 -15.84 2.86 18.94
C ALA A 186 -15.73 1.37 18.55
N ALA A 187 -16.86 0.69 18.39
CA ALA A 187 -16.88 -0.69 17.93
C ALA A 187 -16.45 -0.80 16.46
N LEU A 188 -16.86 0.15 15.62
CA LEU A 188 -16.45 0.25 14.23
C LEU A 188 -14.94 0.47 14.11
N LEU A 189 -14.38 1.47 14.78
CA LEU A 189 -12.93 1.76 14.74
C LEU A 189 -12.10 0.54 15.15
N LYS A 190 -12.51 -0.13 16.24
CA LYS A 190 -11.88 -1.38 16.69
C LYS A 190 -11.97 -2.49 15.64
N LEU A 191 -13.11 -2.61 14.96
CA LEU A 191 -13.34 -3.60 13.91
C LEU A 191 -12.48 -3.33 12.67
N LEU A 192 -12.30 -2.06 12.31
CA LEU A 192 -11.53 -1.60 11.17
C LEU A 192 -10.01 -1.59 11.42
N GLY A 193 -9.58 -1.70 12.69
CA GLY A 193 -8.18 -1.58 13.08
C GLY A 193 -7.68 -0.13 13.11
N GLU A 194 -8.62 0.83 13.23
CA GLU A 194 -8.36 2.26 13.24
C GLU A 194 -8.08 2.77 14.67
N PRO A 195 -7.35 3.89 14.83
CA PRO A 195 -7.12 4.50 16.13
C PRO A 195 -8.44 4.79 16.87
N ALA A 196 -8.49 4.46 18.16
CA ALA A 196 -9.72 4.59 18.95
C ALA A 196 -10.23 6.05 19.09
N ASP A 197 -9.35 7.02 18.87
CA ASP A 197 -9.60 8.46 18.90
C ASP A 197 -9.83 9.06 17.50
N ALA A 198 -9.80 8.24 16.44
CA ALA A 198 -10.05 8.71 15.08
C ALA A 198 -11.48 9.25 14.93
N LYS A 199 -11.62 10.36 14.20
CA LYS A 199 -12.94 10.92 13.88
C LYS A 199 -13.59 10.05 12.82
N VAL A 200 -14.86 9.70 13.04
CA VAL A 200 -15.71 9.00 12.07
C VAL A 200 -16.79 9.96 11.58
N GLU A 201 -16.91 10.08 10.27
CA GLU A 201 -17.99 10.81 9.60
C GLU A 201 -18.72 9.86 8.64
N THR A 202 -20.05 9.89 8.67
CA THR A 202 -20.88 9.01 7.85
C THR A 202 -21.45 9.77 6.65
N VAL A 203 -21.30 9.20 5.46
CA VAL A 203 -21.79 9.74 4.19
C VAL A 203 -22.61 8.67 3.48
N GLU A 204 -23.66 9.08 2.78
CA GLU A 204 -24.48 8.16 1.99
C GLU A 204 -23.70 7.67 0.74
N LEU A 205 -23.90 6.40 0.37
CA LEU A 205 -23.11 5.75 -0.69
C LEU A 205 -23.26 6.42 -2.07
N THR A 206 -24.47 6.79 -2.46
CA THR A 206 -24.74 7.50 -3.72
C THR A 206 -24.04 8.84 -3.76
N GLN A 207 -24.13 9.59 -2.66
CA GLN A 207 -23.49 10.88 -2.52
C GLN A 207 -21.96 10.75 -2.60
N PHE A 208 -21.39 9.70 -2.00
CA PHE A 208 -19.95 9.43 -2.06
C PHE A 208 -19.47 9.09 -3.48
N LEU A 209 -20.22 8.26 -4.21
CA LEU A 209 -19.86 7.81 -5.56
C LEU A 209 -20.39 8.72 -6.70
N ARG A 210 -21.01 9.86 -6.38
CA ARG A 210 -21.68 10.72 -7.38
C ARG A 210 -20.79 11.12 -8.56
N ASN A 211 -19.52 11.42 -8.29
CA ASN A 211 -18.56 11.85 -9.31
C ASN A 211 -18.05 10.69 -10.18
N HIS A 212 -18.03 9.48 -9.62
CA HIS A 212 -17.56 8.25 -10.28
C HIS A 212 -18.67 7.52 -11.03
N THR A 213 -19.94 7.89 -10.78
CA THR A 213 -21.11 7.29 -11.42
C THR A 213 -21.77 8.21 -12.45
N ALA A 214 -21.39 9.49 -12.52
CA ALA A 214 -21.89 10.43 -13.52
C ALA A 214 -21.35 10.10 -14.92
N ASP A 215 -22.20 10.28 -15.95
CA ASP A 215 -21.82 10.04 -17.36
C ASP A 215 -20.76 11.01 -17.86
N ASP A 216 -20.75 12.22 -17.31
CA ASP A 216 -19.79 13.32 -17.51
C ASP A 216 -18.92 13.57 -16.26
N GLY A 217 -18.75 12.53 -15.42
CA GLY A 217 -18.03 12.59 -14.16
C GLY A 217 -16.50 12.70 -14.29
N VAL A 218 -15.83 12.67 -13.14
CA VAL A 218 -14.37 12.92 -13.00
C VAL A 218 -13.52 11.87 -13.74
N LEU A 219 -14.11 10.73 -14.11
CA LEU A 219 -13.43 9.62 -14.75
C LEU A 219 -13.12 9.86 -16.24
N ASN A 220 -13.86 10.74 -16.93
CA ASN A 220 -13.81 10.91 -18.39
C ASN A 220 -13.84 9.58 -19.18
N ASP A 221 -14.43 8.53 -18.61
CA ASP A 221 -14.51 7.17 -19.15
C ASP A 221 -15.86 6.56 -18.77
N VAL A 222 -16.74 6.42 -19.77
CA VAL A 222 -18.09 5.86 -19.63
C VAL A 222 -18.07 4.40 -19.20
N ALA A 223 -17.09 3.61 -19.67
CA ALA A 223 -16.98 2.21 -19.30
C ALA A 223 -16.62 2.09 -17.80
N LEU A 224 -15.68 2.92 -17.33
CA LEU A 224 -15.32 2.96 -15.92
C LEU A 224 -16.47 3.47 -15.04
N ALA A 225 -17.19 4.52 -15.48
CA ALA A 225 -18.37 5.02 -14.78
C ALA A 225 -19.46 3.95 -14.65
N ASN A 226 -19.68 3.14 -15.69
CA ASN A 226 -20.62 2.03 -15.65
C ASN A 226 -20.20 0.92 -14.68
N ARG A 227 -18.89 0.68 -14.51
CA ARG A 227 -18.40 -0.24 -13.47
C ARG A 227 -18.70 0.28 -12.06
N TYR A 228 -18.52 1.57 -11.83
CA TYR A 228 -18.91 2.21 -10.56
C TYR A 228 -20.42 2.16 -10.30
N LYS A 229 -21.25 2.36 -11.34
CA LYS A 229 -22.71 2.18 -11.23
C LYS A 229 -23.07 0.75 -10.85
N ALA A 230 -22.43 -0.25 -11.48
CA ALA A 230 -22.65 -1.67 -11.16
C ALA A 230 -22.28 -2.00 -9.70
N LEU A 231 -21.12 -1.52 -9.23
CA LEU A 231 -20.70 -1.66 -7.83
C LEU A 231 -21.70 -1.01 -6.87
N GLN A 232 -22.11 0.24 -7.14
CA GLN A 232 -23.10 0.95 -6.32
C GLN A 232 -24.44 0.19 -6.27
N MET A 233 -24.91 -0.31 -7.41
CA MET A 233 -26.16 -1.08 -7.47
C MET A 233 -26.06 -2.38 -6.69
N TYR A 234 -24.96 -3.14 -6.85
CA TYR A 234 -24.70 -4.35 -6.09
C TYR A 234 -24.75 -4.07 -4.58
N MET A 235 -24.02 -3.06 -4.11
CA MET A 235 -24.00 -2.74 -2.68
C MET A 235 -25.38 -2.35 -2.13
N LYS A 236 -26.19 -1.62 -2.90
CA LYS A 236 -27.55 -1.24 -2.48
C LYS A 236 -28.53 -2.42 -2.45
N GLN A 237 -28.33 -3.41 -3.32
CA GLN A 237 -29.25 -4.56 -3.45
C GLN A 237 -28.89 -5.68 -2.48
N GLU A 238 -27.59 -5.93 -2.29
CA GLU A 238 -27.08 -7.09 -1.56
C GLU A 238 -26.63 -6.77 -0.13
N LEU A 239 -26.42 -5.50 0.20
CA LEU A 239 -25.93 -5.07 1.52
C LEU A 239 -26.92 -4.11 2.18
N ASP A 240 -27.53 -4.56 3.27
CA ASP A 240 -28.47 -3.77 4.07
C ASP A 240 -27.76 -2.60 4.77
N GLY A 241 -28.38 -1.43 4.75
CA GLY A 241 -27.85 -0.22 5.37
C GLY A 241 -26.49 0.25 4.82
N ALA A 242 -26.18 -0.02 3.55
CA ALA A 242 -24.90 0.36 2.94
C ALA A 242 -24.63 1.87 3.04
N GLN A 243 -23.53 2.24 3.71
CA GLN A 243 -23.10 3.62 3.91
C GLN A 243 -21.58 3.74 3.96
N VAL A 244 -21.06 4.96 3.89
CA VAL A 244 -19.62 5.24 3.84
C VAL A 244 -19.16 5.87 5.14
N TYR A 245 -18.19 5.23 5.79
CA TYR A 245 -17.52 5.75 6.98
C TYR A 245 -16.18 6.34 6.58
N ARG A 246 -16.03 7.65 6.76
CA ARG A 246 -14.79 8.40 6.59
C ARG A 246 -14.10 8.49 7.93
N VAL A 247 -12.91 7.91 8.03
CA VAL A 247 -12.15 7.77 9.28
C VAL A 247 -10.84 8.54 9.18
N GLY A 248 -10.60 9.44 10.12
CA GLY A 248 -9.37 10.23 10.22
C GLY A 248 -9.59 11.74 10.18
N LYS A 249 -8.47 12.49 10.20
CA LYS A 249 -8.41 13.95 10.04
C LYS A 249 -7.12 14.29 9.28
N GLY A 250 -7.18 15.31 8.44
CA GLY A 250 -6.02 15.79 7.68
C GLY A 250 -6.08 15.36 6.20
N PRO A 251 -4.94 15.41 5.50
CA PRO A 251 -4.94 15.32 4.04
C PRO A 251 -5.23 13.93 3.50
N GLN A 252 -5.12 12.87 4.32
CA GLN A 252 -5.49 11.51 3.95
C GLN A 252 -6.55 10.97 4.92
N ILE A 253 -7.66 10.48 4.37
CA ILE A 253 -8.80 9.95 5.12
C ILE A 253 -9.12 8.56 4.59
N HIS A 254 -9.30 7.57 5.47
CA HIS A 254 -9.73 6.24 5.05
C HIS A 254 -11.25 6.23 4.86
N ALA A 255 -11.72 5.73 3.72
CA ALA A 255 -13.14 5.60 3.44
C ALA A 255 -13.52 4.12 3.36
N TYR A 256 -14.56 3.76 4.12
CA TYR A 256 -15.11 2.40 4.17
C TYR A 256 -16.58 2.43 3.77
N ALA A 257 -16.89 1.98 2.57
CA ALA A 257 -18.26 1.78 2.13
C ALA A 257 -18.70 0.37 2.56
N LEU A 258 -19.59 0.27 3.55
CA LEU A 258 -19.94 -0.99 4.18
C LEU A 258 -21.46 -1.11 4.38
N GLY A 259 -21.99 -2.32 4.22
CA GLY A 259 -23.34 -2.71 4.58
C GLY A 259 -23.38 -4.15 5.09
N ARG A 260 -24.53 -4.58 5.62
CA ARG A 260 -24.70 -5.93 6.17
C ARG A 260 -25.21 -6.91 5.13
N THR A 261 -24.52 -8.02 4.96
CA THR A 261 -25.01 -9.17 4.20
C THR A 261 -26.10 -9.91 4.97
N MET A 262 -26.83 -10.82 4.30
CA MET A 262 -27.91 -11.60 4.92
C MET A 262 -27.47 -12.46 6.12
N ASP A 263 -26.22 -12.90 6.15
CA ASP A 263 -25.62 -13.66 7.26
C ASP A 263 -25.11 -12.77 8.41
N GLY A 264 -25.31 -11.44 8.32
CA GLY A 264 -24.96 -10.47 9.34
C GLY A 264 -23.51 -9.97 9.27
N THR A 265 -22.71 -10.46 8.33
CA THR A 265 -21.36 -9.99 8.04
C THR A 265 -21.40 -8.56 7.51
N LEU A 266 -20.46 -7.71 7.91
CA LEU A 266 -20.34 -6.35 7.39
C LEU A 266 -19.38 -6.38 6.19
N ALA A 267 -19.86 -6.16 4.97
CA ALA A 267 -19.05 -6.25 3.76
C ALA A 267 -19.11 -4.96 2.93
N GLY A 268 -18.13 -4.77 2.05
CA GLY A 268 -18.12 -3.68 1.08
C GLY A 268 -16.71 -3.40 0.56
N PHE A 269 -16.36 -2.13 0.38
CA PHE A 269 -15.01 -1.76 -0.04
C PHE A 269 -14.39 -0.70 0.86
N LYS A 270 -13.08 -0.60 0.82
CA LYS A 270 -12.33 0.51 1.39
C LYS A 270 -11.43 1.16 0.35
N THR A 271 -11.07 2.42 0.60
CA THR A 271 -10.11 3.19 -0.19
C THR A 271 -9.52 4.33 0.66
N VAL A 272 -8.56 5.07 0.12
CA VAL A 272 -7.96 6.25 0.76
C VAL A 272 -8.32 7.48 -0.05
N LEU A 273 -8.84 8.51 0.62
CA LEU A 273 -9.12 9.81 0.04
C LEU A 273 -7.98 10.75 0.35
N THR A 274 -7.57 11.53 -0.65
CA THR A 274 -6.70 12.70 -0.43
C THR A 274 -7.51 13.97 -0.62
N GLU A 275 -7.56 14.83 0.41
CA GLU A 275 -8.33 16.08 0.43
C GLU A 275 -7.51 17.18 1.14
N THR A 276 -7.25 18.30 0.47
CA THR A 276 -6.51 19.46 1.02
C THR A 276 -7.37 20.52 1.69
#